data_AF-A0A3N0Y7K6-F1
#
_entry.id   AF-A0A3N0Y7K6-F1
#
_cell.length_a   1.000
_cell.length_b   1.000
_cell.length_c   1.000
_cell.angle_alpha   90.00
_cell.angle_beta   90.00
_cell.angle_gamma   90.00
#
_symmetry.space_group_name_H-M   'P 1'
#
loop_
_entity.id
_entity.type
_entity.pdbx_description
1 polymer ?
#
loop_
_entity_poly.entity_id
_entity_poly.type
_entity_poly.pdbx_seq_one_letter_code
_entity_poly.pdbx_strand_id
1 'polypeptide(L)'
;MERLSNILASCPSAEPQRSSASSWSFRQQKASERWKEARPYHLRCLIAKEAVGHPSCCLCHEPAVIRSRLKVIAPGFSRQAFAKLLEHRTKCGGRSGHINGDALQRSFFEFSYASFEEDQLCCSAPFTCPACTPEMLAVSADGNRKLYRFQRNTSSDDPVFFEGLFMAEDSAVSTFVDTIQKATQGRGTCGDSQWTAARETSRRASKLDEEGMEVAVCRHGFLLKALNMYRGEIFAYPLYLQKELMPAKAKFFAMDVACKYWPYLEKAARVLPALQELTEMKPFLSIMHARAHATKCEEGAGTTAGEEVEQVNSYLSRCALTSKYMSKAAWLDMVTLHAMGWNHKKSLSLHQALSTRYVKTCQRLQDETARLAELKTELHCTDELVSQWLSDVKEWAADETPDTSHATQGTTHRGLPQSIEGLYLSVRQRKQTLYRQNDSSKFRHHLRRKLAEDKKLLLQEIQKYNGLVLDTATNIDVAAVEHSLTGESSVSQIWPWEVHGSANISIKKQLHDQVMLAMRLQEEKSILVLEMAQHCTWLQSLAVVLKNKMAEEGKLNKIAIHLKYEFQMKKNKINIISFSHTTRME
;
A
#
# COMPACT_ATOMS: atom_id res chain seq x y z
N MET A 1 48.76 -54.55 4.01
CA MET A 1 48.10 -54.43 5.33
C MET A 1 48.93 -53.57 6.29
N GLU A 2 50.23 -53.81 6.48
CA GLU A 2 51.09 -52.93 7.33
C GLU A 2 51.26 -51.48 6.83
N ARG A 3 51.26 -51.24 5.50
CA ARG A 3 51.30 -49.87 4.95
C ARG A 3 50.05 -49.02 5.25
N LEU A 4 48.91 -49.65 5.53
CA LEU A 4 47.67 -48.94 5.92
C LEU A 4 47.65 -48.63 7.42
N SER A 5 48.29 -49.45 8.24
CA SER A 5 48.39 -49.26 9.70
C SER A 5 49.27 -48.07 10.05
N ASN A 6 50.38 -47.87 9.32
CA ASN A 6 51.32 -46.77 9.58
C ASN A 6 50.78 -45.38 9.17
N ILE A 7 49.83 -45.31 8.23
CA ILE A 7 49.21 -44.04 7.80
C ILE A 7 48.15 -43.58 8.83
N LEU A 8 47.49 -44.53 9.49
CA LEU A 8 46.49 -44.23 10.52
C LEU A 8 47.11 -43.82 11.86
N ALA A 9 48.37 -44.17 12.11
CA ALA A 9 49.10 -43.84 13.35
C ALA A 9 49.71 -42.42 13.36
N SER A 10 49.73 -41.71 12.23
CA SER A 10 50.41 -40.40 12.10
C SER A 10 49.49 -39.17 12.19
N CYS A 11 48.20 -39.33 12.49
CA CYS A 11 47.29 -38.19 12.71
C CYS A 11 47.16 -37.88 14.21
N PRO A 12 47.52 -36.67 14.69
CA PRO A 12 47.28 -36.29 16.07
C PRO A 12 45.79 -36.24 16.35
N SER A 13 45.38 -36.72 17.53
CA SER A 13 44.01 -36.62 18.02
C SER A 13 43.64 -35.14 18.21
N ALA A 14 42.91 -34.57 17.25
CA ALA A 14 42.23 -33.30 17.48
C ALA A 14 41.05 -33.57 18.43
N GLU A 15 41.09 -32.95 19.61
CA GLU A 15 39.90 -32.76 20.44
C GLU A 15 38.73 -32.23 19.59
N PRO A 16 37.47 -32.56 19.90
CA PRO A 16 36.33 -32.14 19.12
C PRO A 16 36.15 -30.62 19.22
N GLN A 17 36.81 -29.88 18.32
CA GLN A 17 36.49 -28.47 18.10
C GLN A 17 35.07 -28.41 17.55
N ARG A 18 34.20 -27.71 18.29
CA ARG A 18 32.86 -27.32 17.83
C ARG A 18 32.95 -26.78 16.41
N SER A 19 32.11 -27.31 15.52
CA SER A 19 32.15 -27.01 14.09
C SER A 19 32.11 -25.50 13.84
N SER A 20 33.15 -25.01 13.17
CA SER A 20 33.33 -23.66 12.66
C SER A 20 32.34 -23.29 11.53
N ALA A 21 31.29 -24.09 11.33
CA ALA A 21 30.20 -23.90 10.37
C ALA A 21 28.99 -23.12 10.94
N SER A 22 29.04 -22.71 12.20
CA SER A 22 27.93 -22.07 12.92
C SER A 22 27.91 -20.54 12.84
N SER A 23 29.01 -19.89 12.45
CA SER A 23 29.12 -18.42 12.41
C SER A 23 28.56 -17.80 11.13
N TRP A 24 27.63 -16.85 11.25
CA TRP A 24 27.03 -16.07 10.15
C TRP A 24 28.00 -15.07 9.53
N SER A 25 28.82 -14.39 10.34
CA SER A 25 29.85 -13.46 9.84
C SER A 25 30.84 -14.18 8.91
N PHE A 26 31.18 -15.43 9.24
CA PHE A 26 32.03 -16.27 8.40
C PHE A 26 31.34 -16.68 7.08
N ARG A 27 30.03 -16.96 7.09
CA ARG A 27 29.27 -17.32 5.88
C ARG A 27 29.01 -16.12 4.98
N GLN A 28 28.69 -14.95 5.55
CA GLN A 28 28.54 -13.70 4.81
C GLN A 28 29.88 -13.25 4.22
N GLN A 29 30.98 -13.40 4.96
CA GLN A 29 32.33 -13.19 4.46
C GLN A 29 32.66 -14.17 3.33
N LYS A 30 32.44 -15.48 3.52
CA LYS A 30 32.66 -16.50 2.47
C LYS A 30 31.78 -16.30 1.24
N ALA A 31 30.53 -15.90 1.40
CA ALA A 31 29.62 -15.60 0.29
C ALA A 31 30.06 -14.32 -0.44
N SER A 32 30.50 -13.29 0.29
CA SER A 32 31.07 -12.06 -0.28
C SER A 32 32.39 -12.32 -1.00
N GLU A 33 33.27 -13.16 -0.44
CA GLU A 33 34.53 -13.60 -1.06
C GLU A 33 34.28 -14.43 -2.32
N ARG A 34 33.41 -15.44 -2.23
CA ARG A 34 33.02 -16.27 -3.39
C ARG A 34 32.27 -15.46 -4.43
N TRP A 35 31.47 -14.47 -4.02
CA TRP A 35 30.85 -13.52 -4.94
C TRP A 35 31.91 -12.65 -5.58
N LYS A 36 32.89 -12.08 -4.86
CA LYS A 36 33.99 -11.31 -5.47
C LYS A 36 34.78 -12.13 -6.49
N GLU A 37 35.04 -13.41 -6.20
CA GLU A 37 35.71 -14.34 -7.11
C GLU A 37 34.85 -14.73 -8.33
N ALA A 38 33.57 -15.02 -8.11
CA ALA A 38 32.65 -15.49 -9.16
C ALA A 38 31.96 -14.34 -9.91
N ARG A 39 31.94 -13.12 -9.38
CA ARG A 39 31.26 -11.93 -9.92
C ARG A 39 31.73 -11.62 -11.34
N PRO A 40 33.03 -11.63 -11.69
CA PRO A 40 33.48 -11.43 -13.07
C PRO A 40 32.98 -12.51 -14.04
N TYR A 41 32.75 -13.74 -13.56
CA TYR A 41 32.20 -14.84 -14.36
C TYR A 41 30.68 -14.73 -14.48
N HIS A 42 29.97 -14.46 -13.39
CA HIS A 42 28.51 -14.28 -13.39
C HIS A 42 28.08 -13.05 -14.19
N LEU A 43 28.75 -11.91 -14.06
CA LEU A 43 28.55 -10.74 -14.92
C LEU A 43 28.82 -11.10 -16.39
N ARG A 44 29.89 -11.84 -16.70
CA ARG A 44 30.14 -12.32 -18.06
C ARG A 44 29.03 -13.23 -18.58
N CYS A 45 28.49 -14.13 -17.76
CA CYS A 45 27.36 -14.99 -18.11
C CYS A 45 26.03 -14.24 -18.25
N LEU A 46 25.80 -13.20 -17.44
CA LEU A 46 24.62 -12.33 -17.50
C LEU A 46 24.67 -11.40 -18.72
N ILE A 47 25.82 -10.78 -18.98
CA ILE A 47 26.08 -9.98 -20.19
C ILE A 47 25.97 -10.86 -21.44
N ALA A 48 26.50 -12.08 -21.41
CA ALA A 48 26.31 -13.06 -22.50
C ALA A 48 24.84 -13.55 -22.64
N LYS A 49 24.03 -13.44 -21.57
CA LYS A 49 22.58 -13.74 -21.59
C LYS A 49 21.71 -12.57 -22.05
N GLU A 50 22.15 -11.32 -21.92
CA GLU A 50 21.47 -10.15 -22.49
C GLU A 50 21.86 -9.93 -23.97
N ALA A 51 23.06 -10.36 -24.37
CA ALA A 51 23.53 -10.33 -25.76
C ALA A 51 23.17 -11.58 -26.59
N VAL A 52 22.10 -12.32 -26.23
CA VAL A 52 21.61 -13.39 -27.10
C VAL A 52 20.74 -12.75 -28.17
N GLY A 53 21.29 -12.60 -29.38
CA GLY A 53 20.61 -11.99 -30.54
C GLY A 53 19.23 -12.59 -30.86
N HIS A 54 18.96 -13.79 -30.35
CA HIS A 54 17.62 -14.33 -30.18
C HIS A 54 17.47 -14.91 -28.77
N PRO A 55 16.45 -14.52 -27.98
CA PRO A 55 16.26 -15.02 -26.63
C PRO A 55 15.73 -16.46 -26.66
N SER A 56 16.24 -17.34 -27.49
CA SER A 56 15.73 -18.67 -27.76
C SER A 56 16.28 -19.71 -26.79
N CYS A 57 15.42 -20.59 -26.29
CA CYS A 57 15.78 -21.78 -25.54
C CYS A 57 16.70 -22.65 -26.40
N CYS A 58 17.89 -22.99 -25.91
CA CYS A 58 18.87 -23.83 -26.63
C CYS A 58 18.37 -25.24 -26.96
N LEU A 59 17.20 -25.65 -26.44
CA LEU A 59 16.61 -26.97 -26.68
C LEU A 59 15.40 -26.94 -27.62
N CYS A 60 14.67 -25.83 -27.70
CA CYS A 60 13.44 -25.78 -28.48
C CYS A 60 13.29 -24.51 -29.35
N HIS A 61 14.32 -23.67 -29.38
CA HIS A 61 14.43 -22.42 -30.14
C HIS A 61 13.35 -21.34 -29.86
N GLU A 62 12.40 -21.58 -28.95
CA GLU A 62 11.39 -20.64 -28.45
C GLU A 62 11.92 -19.59 -27.46
N PRO A 63 11.32 -18.37 -27.37
CA PRO A 63 11.74 -17.34 -26.42
C PRO A 63 11.81 -17.81 -24.95
N ALA A 64 13.01 -17.93 -24.40
CA ALA A 64 13.34 -18.23 -23.02
C ALA A 64 13.11 -16.99 -22.13
N VAL A 65 11.87 -16.83 -21.68
CA VAL A 65 11.56 -15.92 -20.57
C VAL A 65 12.20 -16.46 -19.29
N ILE A 66 13.04 -15.66 -18.61
CA ILE A 66 13.57 -15.97 -17.27
C ILE A 66 12.40 -16.24 -16.32
N ARG A 67 12.16 -17.52 -16.01
CA ARG A 67 10.93 -17.99 -15.35
C ARG A 67 10.87 -17.70 -13.85
N SER A 68 11.93 -17.16 -13.23
CA SER A 68 11.95 -16.83 -11.80
C SER A 68 11.02 -15.66 -11.44
N ARG A 69 10.84 -14.69 -12.36
CA ARG A 69 9.92 -13.55 -12.14
C ARG A 69 8.45 -13.96 -12.05
N LEU A 70 8.06 -15.12 -12.58
CA LEU A 70 6.67 -15.63 -12.51
C LEU A 70 6.17 -15.76 -11.07
N LYS A 71 7.03 -16.17 -10.14
CA LYS A 71 6.64 -16.30 -8.72
C LYS A 71 6.34 -14.94 -8.10
N VAL A 72 7.06 -13.88 -8.50
CA VAL A 72 6.85 -12.50 -8.04
C VAL A 72 5.59 -11.87 -8.69
N ILE A 73 5.32 -12.21 -9.96
CA ILE A 73 4.17 -11.71 -10.73
C ILE A 73 2.85 -12.36 -10.27
N ALA A 74 2.89 -13.58 -9.73
CA ALA A 74 1.72 -14.35 -9.30
C ALA A 74 1.78 -14.72 -7.80
N PRO A 75 1.45 -13.78 -6.88
CA PRO A 75 1.59 -13.98 -5.42
C PRO A 75 0.76 -15.13 -4.84
N GLY A 76 -0.36 -15.49 -5.49
CA GLY A 76 -1.19 -16.62 -5.08
C GLY A 76 -0.68 -17.98 -5.58
N PHE A 77 0.42 -18.03 -6.34
CA PHE A 77 0.86 -19.25 -6.99
C PHE A 77 1.72 -20.10 -6.06
N SER A 78 1.20 -21.28 -5.68
CA SER A 78 1.89 -22.14 -4.71
C SER A 78 3.20 -22.69 -5.28
N ARG A 79 4.17 -22.92 -4.38
CA ARG A 79 5.46 -23.55 -4.72
C ARG A 79 5.29 -24.87 -5.48
N GLN A 80 4.35 -25.71 -5.05
CA GLN A 80 4.06 -27.00 -5.68
C GLN A 80 3.45 -26.82 -7.07
N ALA A 81 2.51 -25.88 -7.23
CA ALA A 81 1.93 -25.58 -8.54
C ALA A 81 3.00 -25.05 -9.51
N PHE A 82 3.90 -24.19 -9.02
CA PHE A 82 5.03 -23.69 -9.82
C PHE A 82 6.02 -24.79 -10.21
N ALA A 83 6.38 -25.67 -9.28
CA ALA A 83 7.24 -26.82 -9.58
C ALA A 83 6.59 -27.74 -10.63
N LYS A 84 5.31 -28.10 -10.47
CA LYS A 84 4.57 -28.92 -11.44
C LYS A 84 4.46 -28.25 -12.82
N LEU A 85 4.23 -26.94 -12.86
CA LEU A 85 4.20 -26.18 -14.12
C LEU A 85 5.56 -26.25 -14.82
N LEU A 86 6.66 -26.07 -14.07
CA LEU A 86 8.02 -26.19 -14.60
C LEU A 86 8.33 -27.62 -15.07
N GLU A 87 7.95 -28.64 -14.30
CA GLU A 87 8.06 -30.05 -14.71
C GLU A 87 7.35 -30.30 -16.03
N HIS A 88 6.06 -29.94 -16.12
CA HIS A 88 5.26 -30.14 -17.34
C HIS A 88 5.90 -29.44 -18.54
N ARG A 89 6.35 -28.19 -18.37
CA ARG A 89 6.93 -27.42 -19.48
C ARG A 89 8.33 -27.89 -19.88
N THR A 90 9.08 -28.50 -18.97
CA THR A 90 10.44 -29.02 -19.25
C THR A 90 10.45 -30.45 -19.76
N LYS A 91 9.36 -31.20 -19.61
CA LYS A 91 9.17 -32.51 -20.27
C LYS A 91 9.29 -32.42 -21.78
N CYS A 92 8.76 -31.36 -22.40
CA CYS A 92 8.91 -31.11 -23.84
C CYS A 92 10.38 -30.95 -24.28
N GLY A 93 11.29 -30.61 -23.36
CA GLY A 93 12.72 -30.51 -23.60
C GLY A 93 13.53 -31.72 -23.11
N GLY A 94 12.89 -32.88 -22.92
CA GLY A 94 13.57 -34.13 -22.55
C GLY A 94 13.91 -34.29 -21.06
N ARG A 95 13.56 -33.34 -20.19
CA ARG A 95 13.80 -33.46 -18.74
C ARG A 95 12.90 -34.55 -18.14
N SER A 96 13.49 -35.50 -17.41
CA SER A 96 12.78 -36.49 -16.62
C SER A 96 12.88 -36.22 -15.11
N GLY A 97 12.04 -36.87 -14.31
CA GLY A 97 12.03 -36.78 -12.84
C GLY A 97 11.26 -35.58 -12.27
N HIS A 98 11.14 -35.56 -10.94
CA HIS A 98 10.48 -34.50 -10.17
C HIS A 98 11.42 -33.33 -9.87
N ILE A 99 10.88 -32.12 -9.72
CA ILE A 99 11.61 -30.96 -9.19
C ILE A 99 11.49 -31.00 -7.68
N ASN A 100 12.62 -31.09 -6.99
CA ASN A 100 12.63 -30.91 -5.54
C ASN A 100 12.23 -29.47 -5.22
N GLY A 101 11.05 -29.30 -4.65
CA GLY A 101 10.51 -27.96 -4.41
C GLY A 101 11.27 -27.18 -3.33
N ASP A 102 11.94 -27.84 -2.39
CA ASP A 102 12.65 -27.17 -1.29
C ASP A 102 13.96 -26.59 -1.81
N ALA A 103 14.68 -27.39 -2.60
CA ALA A 103 15.83 -26.93 -3.37
C ALA A 103 15.45 -25.79 -4.31
N LEU A 104 14.33 -25.92 -5.04
CA LEU A 104 13.82 -24.85 -5.91
C LEU A 104 13.56 -23.54 -5.14
N GLN A 105 12.98 -23.63 -3.94
CA GLN A 105 12.68 -22.44 -3.14
C GLN A 105 13.96 -21.78 -2.59
N ARG A 106 14.90 -22.57 -2.07
CA ARG A 106 16.20 -22.06 -1.60
C ARG A 106 16.97 -21.38 -2.72
N SER A 107 17.12 -22.05 -3.86
CA SER A 107 17.79 -21.49 -5.03
C SER A 107 17.07 -20.26 -5.58
N PHE A 108 15.74 -20.20 -5.48
CA PHE A 108 14.98 -19.00 -5.85
C PHE A 108 15.36 -17.81 -4.95
N PHE A 109 15.41 -17.99 -3.63
CA PHE A 109 15.80 -16.91 -2.72
C PHE A 109 17.25 -16.47 -2.93
N GLU A 110 18.18 -17.41 -3.03
CA GLU A 110 19.60 -17.11 -3.30
C GLU A 110 19.77 -16.35 -4.62
N PHE A 111 19.09 -16.79 -5.68
CA PHE A 111 19.09 -16.08 -6.97
C PHE A 111 18.50 -14.68 -6.84
N SER A 112 17.36 -14.53 -6.17
CA SER A 112 16.70 -13.24 -5.99
C SER A 112 17.53 -12.28 -5.15
N TYR A 113 18.22 -12.77 -4.13
CA TYR A 113 19.14 -11.98 -3.33
C TYR A 113 20.37 -11.55 -4.13
N ALA A 114 20.97 -12.45 -4.92
CA ALA A 114 22.07 -12.09 -5.82
C ALA A 114 21.65 -11.03 -6.86
N SER A 115 20.46 -11.14 -7.44
CA SER A 115 19.91 -10.11 -8.32
C SER A 115 19.66 -8.78 -7.60
N PHE A 116 19.22 -8.81 -6.34
CA PHE A 116 19.09 -7.59 -5.54
C PHE A 116 20.44 -6.92 -5.29
N GLU A 117 21.48 -7.68 -4.92
CA GLU A 117 22.84 -7.16 -4.73
C GLU A 117 23.41 -6.57 -6.03
N GLU A 118 23.09 -7.17 -7.18
CA GLU A 118 23.39 -6.60 -8.50
C GLU A 118 22.66 -5.27 -8.74
N ASP A 119 21.36 -5.20 -8.45
CA ASP A 119 20.57 -3.98 -8.56
C ASP A 119 21.10 -2.87 -7.64
N GLN A 120 21.64 -3.21 -6.46
CA GLN A 120 22.28 -2.24 -5.55
C GLN A 120 23.53 -1.59 -6.17
N LEU A 121 24.30 -2.31 -7.00
CA LEU A 121 25.41 -1.71 -7.75
C LEU A 121 24.90 -0.61 -8.70
N CYS A 122 23.71 -0.81 -9.26
CA CYS A 122 22.99 0.15 -10.10
C CYS A 122 22.25 1.25 -9.30
N CYS A 123 22.56 1.42 -8.00
CA CYS A 123 21.95 2.41 -7.11
C CYS A 123 20.42 2.25 -6.98
N SER A 124 19.94 0.99 -7.01
CA SER A 124 18.53 0.70 -6.83
C SER A 124 18.07 1.00 -5.40
N ALA A 125 17.00 1.79 -5.27
CA ALA A 125 16.32 2.07 -4.01
C ALA A 125 14.89 1.49 -4.09
N PRO A 126 14.69 0.18 -3.86
CA PRO A 126 13.45 -0.52 -4.20
C PRO A 126 12.22 -0.06 -3.40
N PHE A 127 12.43 0.63 -2.27
CA PHE A 127 11.38 1.13 -1.38
C PHE A 127 11.32 2.67 -1.35
N THR A 128 11.95 3.34 -2.31
CA THR A 128 11.88 4.80 -2.48
C THR A 128 11.08 5.14 -3.72
N CYS A 129 10.07 6.02 -3.57
CA CYS A 129 9.29 6.50 -4.71
C CYS A 129 10.00 7.69 -5.38
N PRO A 130 10.38 7.60 -6.67
CA PRO A 130 11.02 8.70 -7.39
C PRO A 130 10.19 9.98 -7.49
N ALA A 131 8.86 9.86 -7.44
CA ALA A 131 7.93 10.98 -7.54
C ALA A 131 7.55 11.57 -6.18
N CYS A 132 8.03 11.01 -5.07
CA CYS A 132 7.84 11.56 -3.71
C CYS A 132 9.13 12.09 -3.10
N THR A 133 10.24 12.04 -3.82
CA THR A 133 11.55 12.39 -3.27
C THR A 133 12.08 13.63 -3.99
N PRO A 134 12.45 14.71 -3.27
CA PRO A 134 12.59 14.79 -1.80
C PRO A 134 11.31 15.16 -1.03
N GLU A 135 10.25 15.62 -1.68
CA GLU A 135 9.05 16.15 -1.02
C GLU A 135 7.88 15.18 -1.17
N MET A 136 7.57 14.46 -0.10
CA MET A 136 6.49 13.51 -0.07
C MET A 136 5.18 14.20 0.34
N LEU A 137 4.13 14.09 -0.48
CA LEU A 137 2.85 14.69 -0.11
C LEU A 137 2.15 13.90 1.00
N ALA A 138 1.97 12.59 0.82
CA ALA A 138 1.15 11.79 1.72
C ALA A 138 1.65 10.35 1.84
N VAL A 139 1.54 9.81 3.06
CA VAL A 139 1.71 8.40 3.40
C VAL A 139 0.37 7.87 3.90
N SER A 140 -0.03 6.67 3.48
CA SER A 140 -1.12 5.92 4.11
C SER A 140 -0.56 4.71 4.85
N ALA A 141 -1.14 4.39 6.02
CA ALA A 141 -0.78 3.21 6.80
C ALA A 141 -2.02 2.44 7.25
N ASP A 142 -1.95 1.11 7.15
CA ASP A 142 -3.03 0.22 7.58
C ASP A 142 -2.52 -1.22 7.86
N GLY A 143 -3.28 -1.92 8.71
CA GLY A 143 -3.03 -3.27 9.19
C GLY A 143 -3.62 -4.37 8.30
N ASN A 144 -2.76 -5.17 7.68
CA ASN A 144 -3.17 -6.35 6.91
C ASN A 144 -3.24 -7.62 7.76
N ARG A 145 -4.39 -7.88 8.36
CA ARG A 145 -4.64 -9.11 9.14
C ARG A 145 -4.77 -10.39 8.32
N LYS A 146 -4.83 -10.31 6.99
CA LYS A 146 -4.84 -11.51 6.13
C LYS A 146 -3.45 -12.11 5.98
N LEU A 147 -2.39 -11.32 6.23
CA LEU A 147 -0.99 -11.74 6.20
C LEU A 147 -0.51 -12.41 7.49
N TYR A 148 -1.38 -13.17 8.16
CA TYR A 148 -1.00 -13.93 9.36
C TYR A 148 -0.13 -15.16 9.01
N ARG A 149 0.63 -15.64 10.00
CA ARG A 149 1.40 -16.89 9.92
C ARG A 149 1.07 -17.80 11.09
N PHE A 150 0.90 -19.08 10.81
CA PHE A 150 0.60 -20.06 11.85
C PHE A 150 1.84 -20.36 12.71
N GLN A 151 1.57 -20.61 13.99
CA GLN A 151 2.59 -21.08 14.92
C GLN A 151 3.20 -22.40 14.44
N ARG A 152 4.54 -22.46 14.39
CA ARG A 152 5.28 -23.70 14.14
C ARG A 152 6.21 -24.00 15.30
N ASN A 153 6.20 -25.25 15.77
CA ASN A 153 7.05 -25.75 16.86
C ASN A 153 8.55 -25.88 16.49
N THR A 154 8.95 -25.39 15.31
CA THR A 154 10.33 -25.47 14.81
C THR A 154 10.80 -24.06 14.49
N SER A 155 11.55 -23.46 15.41
CA SER A 155 12.42 -22.33 15.08
C SER A 155 13.54 -22.88 14.22
N SER A 156 13.42 -22.77 12.90
CA SER A 156 14.62 -22.89 12.09
C SER A 156 15.41 -21.60 12.25
N ASP A 157 16.67 -21.71 12.68
CA ASP A 157 17.66 -20.62 12.65
C ASP A 157 18.07 -20.30 11.18
N ASP A 158 17.12 -20.37 10.25
CA ASP A 158 17.36 -20.04 8.87
C ASP A 158 17.63 -18.52 8.78
N PRO A 159 18.73 -18.10 8.17
CA PRO A 159 19.03 -16.68 7.99
C PRO A 159 17.97 -16.03 7.08
N VAL A 160 17.65 -14.77 7.37
CA VAL A 160 16.77 -13.93 6.56
C VAL A 160 17.65 -13.18 5.55
N PHE A 161 17.30 -13.21 4.26
CA PHE A 161 18.08 -12.51 3.22
C PHE A 161 17.82 -10.99 3.21
N PHE A 162 16.57 -10.57 3.45
CA PHE A 162 16.14 -9.17 3.32
C PHE A 162 15.80 -8.52 4.66
N GLU A 163 16.50 -8.90 5.73
CA GLU A 163 16.29 -8.34 7.07
C GLU A 163 16.45 -6.81 7.07
N GLY A 164 15.53 -6.10 7.71
CA GLY A 164 15.55 -4.64 7.85
C GLY A 164 15.28 -3.85 6.56
N LEU A 165 15.23 -4.49 5.37
CA LEU A 165 15.09 -3.79 4.09
C LEU A 165 13.69 -3.19 3.89
N PHE A 166 12.65 -4.00 4.10
CA PHE A 166 11.24 -3.60 4.00
C PHE A 166 10.52 -3.76 5.32
N MET A 167 10.76 -4.90 5.97
CA MET A 167 10.18 -5.27 7.25
C MET A 167 11.08 -4.75 8.38
N ALA A 168 10.49 -4.02 9.31
CA ALA A 168 11.18 -3.56 10.51
C ALA A 168 11.61 -4.74 11.40
N GLU A 169 12.73 -4.56 12.11
CA GLU A 169 13.23 -5.54 13.07
C GLU A 169 12.24 -5.73 14.23
N ASP A 170 11.93 -6.98 14.56
CA ASP A 170 10.90 -7.29 15.57
C ASP A 170 11.28 -6.78 16.97
N SER A 171 12.56 -6.83 17.31
CA SER A 171 13.09 -6.34 18.59
C SER A 171 12.91 -4.83 18.73
N ALA A 172 13.18 -4.08 17.66
CA ALA A 172 13.00 -2.63 17.61
C ALA A 172 11.52 -2.26 17.76
N VAL A 173 10.64 -2.94 17.03
CA VAL A 173 9.19 -2.74 17.11
C VAL A 173 8.67 -3.10 18.50
N SER A 174 9.07 -4.24 19.08
CA SER A 174 8.64 -4.64 20.42
C SER A 174 9.07 -3.63 21.49
N THR A 175 10.34 -3.19 21.44
CA THR A 175 10.88 -2.20 22.38
C THR A 175 10.11 -0.88 22.28
N PHE A 176 9.79 -0.46 21.05
CA PHE A 176 8.99 0.74 20.83
C PHE A 176 7.57 0.60 21.38
N VAL A 177 6.88 -0.51 21.07
CA VAL A 177 5.52 -0.78 21.56
C VAL A 177 5.48 -0.77 23.08
N ASP A 178 6.46 -1.40 23.76
CA ASP A 178 6.54 -1.42 25.22
C ASP A 178 6.79 -0.03 25.80
N THR A 179 7.60 0.79 25.13
CA THR A 179 7.87 2.19 25.51
C THR A 179 6.60 3.03 25.42
N ILE A 180 5.88 2.92 24.30
CA ILE A 180 4.64 3.65 24.06
C ILE A 180 3.55 3.23 25.04
N GLN A 181 3.39 1.92 25.30
CA GLN A 181 2.37 1.43 26.24
C GLN A 181 2.58 1.95 27.67
N LYS A 182 3.84 2.13 28.09
CA LYS A 182 4.16 2.77 29.37
C LYS A 182 3.77 4.26 29.38
N ALA A 183 3.86 4.94 28.25
CA ALA A 183 3.58 6.37 28.12
C ALA A 183 2.09 6.72 27.97
N THR A 184 1.25 5.83 27.39
CA THR A 184 -0.09 6.24 26.90
C THR A 184 -1.31 5.63 27.61
N GLN A 185 -1.20 5.01 28.79
CA GLN A 185 -2.30 4.27 29.46
C GLN A 185 -3.70 4.93 29.36
N GLY A 186 -4.69 4.25 28.73
CA GLY A 186 -6.09 4.72 28.57
C GLY A 186 -7.02 3.77 27.78
N ARG A 187 -8.28 4.16 27.58
CA ARG A 187 -9.23 3.53 26.62
C ARG A 187 -10.02 4.65 25.92
N GLY A 188 -10.03 4.68 24.58
CA GLY A 188 -10.81 5.63 23.78
C GLY A 188 -11.85 4.99 22.85
N THR A 189 -13.10 5.46 22.89
CA THR A 189 -14.22 5.11 21.99
C THR A 189 -14.30 6.02 20.75
N CYS A 190 -14.95 5.56 19.67
CA CYS A 190 -14.90 6.18 18.31
C CYS A 190 -16.15 6.98 17.99
N GLY A 191 -16.31 8.19 18.52
CA GLY A 191 -17.59 8.88 18.40
C GLY A 191 -18.78 7.98 18.78
N ASP A 192 -19.95 8.25 18.21
CA ASP A 192 -21.22 7.59 18.59
C ASP A 192 -21.54 6.31 17.78
N SER A 193 -20.64 5.82 16.92
CA SER A 193 -20.88 4.63 16.08
C SER A 193 -20.24 3.34 16.63
N GLN A 194 -20.91 2.19 16.46
CA GLN A 194 -20.48 0.87 16.98
C GLN A 194 -19.28 0.22 16.25
N TRP A 195 -18.53 0.95 15.43
CA TRP A 195 -17.40 0.37 14.68
C TRP A 195 -16.19 0.12 15.59
N THR A 196 -15.63 -1.09 15.52
CA THR A 196 -14.51 -1.51 16.38
C THR A 196 -13.20 -0.94 15.83
N ALA A 197 -12.75 0.19 16.39
CA ALA A 197 -11.46 0.79 16.08
C ALA A 197 -10.26 -0.06 16.56
N ALA A 198 -9.07 0.22 16.01
CA ALA A 198 -7.80 -0.19 16.59
C ALA A 198 -7.74 0.20 18.08
N ARG A 199 -7.23 -0.70 18.92
CA ARG A 199 -7.23 -0.56 20.38
C ARG A 199 -5.87 -0.12 20.87
N GLU A 200 -5.78 0.59 21.99
CA GLU A 200 -4.47 0.86 22.63
C GLU A 200 -3.73 -0.44 23.01
N THR A 201 -4.47 -1.51 23.25
CA THR A 201 -3.93 -2.84 23.54
C THR A 201 -4.79 -3.93 22.88
N SER A 202 -4.14 -4.99 22.39
CA SER A 202 -4.78 -6.20 21.90
C SER A 202 -4.16 -7.44 22.55
N ARG A 203 -4.94 -8.52 22.70
CA ARG A 203 -4.44 -9.81 23.19
C ARG A 203 -3.89 -10.62 22.02
N ARG A 204 -2.80 -11.35 22.27
CA ARG A 204 -2.20 -12.26 21.30
C ARG A 204 -3.09 -13.48 21.04
N ALA A 205 -3.26 -13.84 19.78
CA ALA A 205 -3.95 -15.04 19.34
C ALA A 205 -3.10 -16.29 19.63
N SER A 206 -3.72 -17.34 20.16
CA SER A 206 -3.00 -18.51 20.68
C SER A 206 -2.45 -19.49 19.63
N LYS A 207 -2.73 -19.26 18.34
CA LYS A 207 -2.34 -20.18 17.23
C LYS A 207 -1.52 -19.50 16.14
N LEU A 208 -1.22 -18.21 16.32
CA LEU A 208 -0.56 -17.38 15.31
C LEU A 208 0.75 -16.86 15.89
N ASP A 209 1.82 -16.98 15.11
CA ASP A 209 3.08 -16.35 15.47
C ASP A 209 2.96 -14.85 15.20
N GLU A 210 2.60 -14.49 13.97
CA GLU A 210 2.23 -13.14 13.52
C GLU A 210 0.73 -13.11 13.15
N GLU A 211 0.01 -12.12 13.67
CA GLU A 211 -1.43 -11.90 13.44
C GLU A 211 -1.73 -11.09 12.16
N GLY A 212 -0.70 -10.52 11.55
CA GLY A 212 -0.82 -9.66 10.39
C GLY A 212 0.45 -8.83 10.17
N MET A 213 0.33 -7.83 9.32
CA MET A 213 1.41 -6.91 8.99
C MET A 213 0.87 -5.50 8.84
N GLU A 214 1.47 -4.52 9.52
CA GLU A 214 1.16 -3.10 9.31
C GLU A 214 2.03 -2.59 8.15
N VAL A 215 1.45 -1.85 7.22
CA VAL A 215 2.12 -1.44 5.98
C VAL A 215 1.93 0.05 5.75
N ALA A 216 3.02 0.75 5.41
CA ALA A 216 2.99 2.14 4.97
C ALA A 216 3.33 2.27 3.48
N VAL A 217 2.53 3.07 2.77
CA VAL A 217 2.67 3.30 1.32
C VAL A 217 2.53 4.79 1.00
N CYS A 218 3.16 5.26 -0.08
CA CYS A 218 2.92 6.62 -0.57
C CYS A 218 1.65 6.71 -1.44
N ARG A 219 1.23 7.93 -1.79
CA ARG A 219 0.07 8.17 -2.69
C ARG A 219 0.19 7.62 -4.11
N HIS A 220 1.38 7.21 -4.56
CA HIS A 220 1.57 6.49 -5.84
C HIS A 220 1.39 4.97 -5.69
N GLY A 221 1.18 4.51 -4.46
CA GLY A 221 1.07 3.11 -4.07
C GLY A 221 2.41 2.40 -4.08
N PHE A 222 3.53 3.09 -3.82
CA PHE A 222 4.79 2.43 -3.50
C PHE A 222 4.78 1.96 -2.05
N LEU A 223 5.16 0.72 -1.82
CA LEU A 223 5.50 0.20 -0.50
C LEU A 223 6.73 0.93 0.02
N LEU A 224 6.65 1.48 1.24
CA LEU A 224 7.76 2.21 1.85
C LEU A 224 8.38 1.39 2.97
N LYS A 225 7.55 0.96 3.93
CA LYS A 225 7.99 0.18 5.09
C LYS A 225 6.84 -0.64 5.66
N ALA A 226 7.15 -1.73 6.35
CA ALA A 226 6.19 -2.57 7.03
C ALA A 226 6.74 -3.09 8.35
N LEU A 227 5.85 -3.63 9.20
CA LEU A 227 6.22 -4.32 10.42
C LEU A 227 5.28 -5.48 10.73
N ASN A 228 5.76 -6.43 11.54
CA ASN A 228 4.96 -7.56 12.00
C ASN A 228 4.00 -7.15 13.12
N MET A 229 2.75 -7.60 13.01
CA MET A 229 1.76 -7.48 14.09
C MET A 229 1.77 -8.76 14.93
N TYR A 230 2.29 -8.71 16.15
CA TYR A 230 2.30 -9.86 17.10
C TYR A 230 1.06 -9.93 18.00
N ARG A 231 0.19 -8.94 17.87
CA ARG A 231 -1.13 -8.82 18.48
C ARG A 231 -1.98 -8.02 17.50
N GLY A 232 -3.30 -8.03 17.66
CA GLY A 232 -4.21 -7.27 16.78
C GLY A 232 -3.84 -5.78 16.64
N GLU A 233 -4.57 -5.07 15.77
CA GLU A 233 -4.29 -3.67 15.43
C GLU A 233 -4.24 -2.76 16.66
N ILE A 234 -3.07 -2.15 16.88
CA ILE A 234 -2.81 -1.15 17.92
C ILE A 234 -2.18 0.10 17.32
N PHE A 235 -2.46 1.27 17.89
CA PHE A 235 -1.93 2.55 17.38
C PHE A 235 -0.40 2.66 17.42
N ALA A 236 0.28 1.89 18.27
CA ALA A 236 1.74 1.86 18.31
C ALA A 236 2.38 1.38 17.00
N TYR A 237 1.67 0.58 16.18
CA TYR A 237 2.18 0.10 14.89
C TYR A 237 2.24 1.21 13.82
N PRO A 238 1.14 1.90 13.46
CA PRO A 238 1.22 3.02 12.53
C PRO A 238 2.10 4.15 13.09
N LEU A 239 2.15 4.33 14.41
CA LEU A 239 3.07 5.30 15.05
C LEU A 239 4.54 4.95 14.84
N TYR A 240 4.91 3.67 14.92
CA TYR A 240 6.27 3.23 14.59
C TYR A 240 6.59 3.55 13.12
N LEU A 241 5.68 3.24 12.20
CA LEU A 241 5.89 3.51 10.78
C LEU A 241 5.97 5.02 10.48
N GLN A 242 5.14 5.84 11.13
CA GLN A 242 5.21 7.31 11.01
C GLN A 242 6.58 7.82 11.48
N LYS A 243 7.08 7.32 12.62
CA LYS A 243 8.41 7.66 13.13
C LYS A 243 9.51 7.30 12.14
N GLU A 244 9.47 6.09 11.59
CA GLU A 244 10.49 5.63 10.64
C GLU A 244 10.47 6.39 9.31
N LEU A 245 9.32 6.96 8.94
CA LEU A 245 9.12 7.74 7.72
C LEU A 245 9.25 9.26 7.94
N MET A 246 9.55 9.70 9.17
CA MET A 246 9.81 11.10 9.51
C MET A 246 10.87 11.76 8.60
N PRO A 247 11.99 11.10 8.22
CA PRO A 247 12.97 11.70 7.31
C PRO A 247 12.41 12.04 5.92
N ALA A 248 11.30 11.41 5.50
CA ALA A 248 10.64 11.71 4.23
C ALA A 248 9.81 13.00 4.28
N LYS A 249 9.63 13.59 5.47
CA LYS A 249 8.89 14.86 5.71
C LYS A 249 7.55 14.90 4.98
N ALA A 250 6.80 13.82 5.09
CA ALA A 250 5.50 13.73 4.44
C ALA A 250 4.54 14.79 5.02
N LYS A 251 3.77 15.47 4.16
CA LYS A 251 2.84 16.52 4.63
C LYS A 251 1.60 15.94 5.32
N PHE A 252 1.10 14.80 4.84
CA PHE A 252 -0.10 14.15 5.34
C PHE A 252 0.15 12.70 5.77
N PHE A 253 -0.48 12.28 6.86
CA PHE A 253 -0.55 10.88 7.30
C PHE A 253 -2.00 10.39 7.24
N ALA A 254 -2.25 9.49 6.28
CA ALA A 254 -3.56 8.97 5.96
C ALA A 254 -3.85 7.65 6.68
N MET A 255 -5.00 7.59 7.34
CA MET A 255 -5.50 6.36 7.94
C MET A 255 -7.01 6.43 8.21
N ASP A 256 -7.65 5.27 8.26
CA ASP A 256 -9.09 5.16 8.49
C ASP A 256 -9.50 5.63 9.89
N VAL A 257 -8.59 5.60 10.87
CA VAL A 257 -8.86 5.98 12.26
C VAL A 257 -8.07 7.20 12.70
N ALA A 258 -7.78 8.12 11.76
CA ALA A 258 -6.98 9.31 12.03
C ALA A 258 -7.54 10.15 13.18
N CYS A 259 -8.86 10.25 13.29
CA CYS A 259 -9.57 10.97 14.35
C CYS A 259 -9.26 10.48 15.77
N LYS A 260 -8.89 9.19 15.93
CA LYS A 260 -8.44 8.64 17.21
C LYS A 260 -6.94 8.62 17.36
N TYR A 261 -6.27 8.35 16.26
CA TYR A 261 -4.84 8.23 16.23
C TYR A 261 -4.15 9.56 16.52
N TRP A 262 -4.67 10.69 16.01
CA TRP A 262 -4.06 12.00 16.26
C TRP A 262 -4.06 12.39 17.74
N PRO A 263 -5.19 12.33 18.47
CA PRO A 263 -5.20 12.57 19.91
C PRO A 263 -4.28 11.61 20.69
N TYR A 264 -4.19 10.35 20.25
CA TYR A 264 -3.26 9.38 20.82
C TYR A 264 -1.80 9.77 20.59
N LEU A 265 -1.44 10.20 19.38
CA LEU A 265 -0.12 10.70 19.03
C LEU A 265 0.23 11.94 19.87
N GLU A 266 -0.67 12.91 20.01
CA GLU A 266 -0.46 14.11 20.84
C GLU A 266 -0.24 13.76 22.32
N LYS A 267 -0.98 12.77 22.84
CA LYS A 267 -0.76 12.25 24.19
C LYS A 267 0.63 11.59 24.31
N ALA A 268 1.03 10.80 23.32
CA ALA A 268 2.35 10.16 23.30
C ALA A 268 3.48 11.19 23.21
N ALA A 269 3.33 12.21 22.35
CA ALA A 269 4.33 13.27 22.14
C ALA A 269 4.54 14.15 23.37
N ARG A 270 3.48 14.42 24.15
CA ARG A 270 3.60 15.13 25.44
C ARG A 270 4.50 14.42 26.45
N VAL A 271 4.52 13.09 26.43
CA VAL A 271 5.32 12.27 27.36
C VAL A 271 6.69 11.94 26.76
N LEU A 272 6.77 11.81 25.43
CA LEU A 272 7.96 11.41 24.68
C LEU A 272 8.34 12.51 23.68
N PRO A 273 9.24 13.44 24.05
CA PRO A 273 9.62 14.58 23.20
C PRO A 273 10.13 14.18 21.81
N ALA A 274 10.72 13.00 21.67
CA ALA A 274 11.18 12.46 20.39
C ALA A 274 10.06 12.21 19.36
N LEU A 275 8.78 12.27 19.77
CA LEU A 275 7.63 12.14 18.89
C LEU A 275 6.99 13.48 18.54
N GLN A 276 7.51 14.60 19.07
CA GLN A 276 6.90 15.92 18.88
C GLN A 276 6.86 16.32 17.40
N GLU A 277 7.94 16.07 16.64
CA GLU A 277 8.01 16.36 15.20
C GLU A 277 6.95 15.59 14.39
N LEU A 278 6.49 14.43 14.87
CA LEU A 278 5.44 13.65 14.18
C LEU A 278 4.09 14.38 14.20
N THR A 279 3.89 15.32 15.13
CA THR A 279 2.66 16.13 15.21
C THR A 279 2.61 17.24 14.15
N GLU A 280 3.71 17.51 13.45
CA GLU A 280 3.77 18.49 12.35
C GLU A 280 3.09 18.00 11.08
N MET A 281 3.03 16.67 10.88
CA MET A 281 2.23 16.07 9.81
C MET A 281 0.75 16.43 10.01
N LYS A 282 -0.03 16.47 8.94
CA LYS A 282 -1.49 16.66 9.06
C LYS A 282 -2.20 15.31 9.02
N PRO A 283 -3.19 15.07 9.90
CA PRO A 283 -4.06 13.89 9.76
C PRO A 283 -4.77 13.96 8.41
N PHE A 284 -4.99 12.80 7.79
CA PHE A 284 -5.78 12.69 6.58
C PHE A 284 -6.73 11.49 6.71
N LEU A 285 -8.04 11.76 6.68
CA LEU A 285 -9.04 10.70 6.64
C LEU A 285 -9.18 10.19 5.20
N SER A 286 -9.13 8.87 5.02
CA SER A 286 -9.38 8.24 3.73
C SER A 286 -10.76 8.64 3.20
N ILE A 287 -10.93 8.79 1.88
CA ILE A 287 -12.19 9.26 1.27
C ILE A 287 -13.38 8.40 1.70
N MET A 288 -13.18 7.10 1.92
CA MET A 288 -14.25 6.21 2.36
C MET A 288 -14.65 6.45 3.81
N HIS A 289 -13.70 6.78 4.70
CA HIS A 289 -13.99 7.05 6.11
C HIS A 289 -14.42 8.51 6.36
N ALA A 290 -13.89 9.47 5.60
CA ALA A 290 -14.24 10.89 5.69
C ALA A 290 -15.75 11.13 5.46
N ARG A 291 -16.43 10.27 4.70
CA ARG A 291 -17.89 10.36 4.47
C ARG A 291 -18.75 10.03 5.70
N ALA A 292 -18.17 9.38 6.71
CA ALA A 292 -18.82 9.07 7.97
C ALA A 292 -18.53 10.12 9.06
N HIS A 293 -17.71 11.13 8.75
CA HIS A 293 -17.47 12.29 9.61
C HIS A 293 -18.07 13.54 8.96
N ALA A 294 -18.50 14.51 9.78
CA ALA A 294 -18.93 15.81 9.28
C ALA A 294 -17.86 16.39 8.34
N THR A 295 -18.32 17.08 7.29
CA THR A 295 -17.62 17.48 6.05
C THR A 295 -16.40 18.40 6.21
N LYS A 296 -15.47 18.11 7.12
CA LYS A 296 -14.19 18.80 7.23
C LYS A 296 -13.31 18.38 6.05
N CYS A 297 -13.29 19.22 5.03
CA CYS A 297 -12.49 19.01 3.83
C CYS A 297 -11.03 19.36 4.13
N GLU A 298 -10.12 18.40 3.96
CA GLU A 298 -8.68 18.63 4.12
C GLU A 298 -8.11 19.39 2.92
N GLU A 299 -7.69 20.64 3.14
CA GLU A 299 -7.09 21.52 2.11
C GLU A 299 -5.62 21.15 1.84
N GLY A 300 -5.18 21.25 0.58
CA GLY A 300 -3.79 21.08 0.19
C GLY A 300 -3.30 19.65 -0.06
N ALA A 301 -4.21 18.67 -0.08
CA ALA A 301 -3.94 17.27 -0.42
C ALA A 301 -4.36 16.89 -1.86
N GLY A 302 -4.92 17.83 -2.62
CA GLY A 302 -5.42 17.59 -3.98
C GLY A 302 -6.48 16.49 -4.04
N THR A 303 -6.31 15.54 -4.95
CA THR A 303 -7.20 14.38 -5.14
C THR A 303 -6.66 13.10 -4.49
N THR A 304 -5.80 13.23 -3.48
CA THR A 304 -5.31 12.07 -2.71
C THR A 304 -6.47 11.33 -2.08
N ALA A 305 -6.46 9.99 -2.15
CA ALA A 305 -7.57 9.18 -1.66
C ALA A 305 -7.36 8.66 -0.23
N GLY A 306 -6.11 8.37 0.16
CA GLY A 306 -5.81 7.67 1.41
C GLY A 306 -6.14 6.17 1.36
N GLU A 307 -6.49 5.65 0.18
CA GLU A 307 -6.93 4.28 -0.07
C GLU A 307 -5.83 3.44 -0.75
N GLU A 308 -4.64 4.02 -0.93
CA GLU A 308 -3.53 3.36 -1.63
C GLU A 308 -3.06 2.13 -0.86
N VAL A 309 -3.06 2.19 0.47
CA VAL A 309 -2.68 1.08 1.33
C VAL A 309 -3.62 -0.12 1.17
N GLU A 310 -4.93 0.12 0.99
CA GLU A 310 -5.92 -0.93 0.76
C GLU A 310 -5.70 -1.68 -0.56
N GLN A 311 -5.32 -0.95 -1.62
CA GLN A 311 -4.97 -1.56 -2.91
C GLN A 311 -3.76 -2.48 -2.78
N VAL A 312 -2.78 -2.05 -1.99
CA VAL A 312 -1.56 -2.82 -1.74
C VAL A 312 -1.84 -4.00 -0.81
N ASN A 313 -2.63 -3.81 0.24
CA ASN A 313 -3.07 -4.86 1.15
C ASN A 313 -3.85 -5.95 0.40
N SER A 314 -4.65 -5.59 -0.60
CA SER A 314 -5.28 -6.55 -1.50
C SER A 314 -4.26 -7.38 -2.32
N TYR A 315 -3.19 -6.77 -2.82
CA TYR A 315 -2.09 -7.50 -3.48
C TYR A 315 -1.36 -8.43 -2.51
N LEU A 316 -0.92 -7.89 -1.37
CA LEU A 316 -0.14 -8.61 -0.36
C LEU A 316 -0.93 -9.75 0.30
N SER A 317 -2.24 -9.60 0.48
CA SER A 317 -3.13 -10.65 0.97
C SER A 317 -3.08 -11.92 0.11
N ARG A 318 -2.78 -11.81 -1.20
CA ARG A 318 -2.62 -12.98 -2.06
C ARG A 318 -1.34 -13.76 -1.75
N CYS A 319 -0.29 -13.08 -1.26
CA CYS A 319 0.94 -13.74 -0.81
C CYS A 319 0.65 -14.64 0.40
N ALA A 320 -0.25 -14.22 1.30
CA ALA A 320 -0.63 -14.97 2.50
C ALA A 320 -1.14 -16.39 2.19
N LEU A 321 -1.79 -16.58 1.03
CA LEU A 321 -2.31 -17.88 0.60
C LEU A 321 -1.22 -18.94 0.50
N THR A 322 0.00 -18.53 0.14
CA THR A 322 1.13 -19.42 -0.09
C THR A 322 2.21 -19.32 0.98
N SER A 323 2.19 -18.27 1.81
CA SER A 323 3.24 -17.97 2.78
C SER A 323 2.89 -18.29 4.24
N LYS A 324 1.62 -18.43 4.62
CA LYS A 324 1.15 -18.63 6.01
C LYS A 324 1.72 -19.82 6.79
N TYR A 325 2.32 -20.79 6.10
CA TYR A 325 2.96 -21.97 6.71
C TYR A 325 4.49 -21.99 6.54
N MET A 326 5.08 -20.97 5.93
CA MET A 326 6.53 -20.86 5.78
C MET A 326 7.20 -20.68 7.15
N SER A 327 8.51 -20.96 7.23
CA SER A 327 9.32 -20.47 8.35
C SER A 327 9.32 -18.94 8.36
N LYS A 328 9.65 -18.33 9.49
CA LYS A 328 9.70 -16.88 9.63
C LYS A 328 10.63 -16.24 8.59
N ALA A 329 11.84 -16.78 8.44
CA ALA A 329 12.82 -16.29 7.47
C ALA A 329 12.29 -16.36 6.02
N ALA A 330 11.82 -17.53 5.59
CA ALA A 330 11.29 -17.71 4.24
C ALA A 330 10.04 -16.85 3.97
N TRP A 331 9.20 -16.63 4.99
CA TRP A 331 8.04 -15.76 4.88
C TRP A 331 8.45 -14.30 4.67
N LEU A 332 9.38 -13.79 5.48
CA LEU A 332 9.88 -12.43 5.44
C LEU A 332 10.56 -12.13 4.09
N ASP A 333 11.38 -13.08 3.60
CA ASP A 333 12.01 -12.98 2.29
C ASP A 333 10.99 -13.01 1.14
N MET A 334 10.00 -13.91 1.19
CA MET A 334 8.95 -13.94 0.16
C MET A 334 8.16 -12.64 0.12
N VAL A 335 7.73 -12.12 1.27
CA VAL A 335 6.94 -10.88 1.35
C VAL A 335 7.76 -9.71 0.83
N THR A 336 9.03 -9.60 1.21
CA THR A 336 9.92 -8.54 0.73
C THR A 336 10.13 -8.62 -0.78
N LEU A 337 10.32 -9.81 -1.35
CA LEU A 337 10.42 -10.00 -2.81
C LEU A 337 9.15 -9.58 -3.55
N HIS A 338 7.97 -9.88 -2.98
CA HIS A 338 6.71 -9.43 -3.55
C HIS A 338 6.55 -7.91 -3.47
N ALA A 339 6.97 -7.30 -2.36
CA ALA A 339 6.95 -5.87 -2.17
C ALA A 339 7.88 -5.15 -3.17
N MET A 340 9.11 -5.66 -3.35
CA MET A 340 10.04 -5.18 -4.38
C MET A 340 9.47 -5.32 -5.78
N GLY A 341 8.86 -6.47 -6.10
CA GLY A 341 8.23 -6.71 -7.41
C GLY A 341 7.08 -5.76 -7.70
N TRP A 342 6.26 -5.46 -6.69
CA TRP A 342 5.19 -4.47 -6.77
C TRP A 342 5.74 -3.07 -7.06
N ASN A 343 6.73 -2.62 -6.30
CA ASN A 343 7.36 -1.31 -6.47
C ASN A 343 8.09 -1.20 -7.81
N HIS A 344 8.79 -2.25 -8.24
CA HIS A 344 9.45 -2.28 -9.55
C HIS A 344 8.43 -2.07 -10.68
N LYS A 345 7.28 -2.76 -10.62
CA LYS A 345 6.20 -2.57 -11.59
C LYS A 345 5.67 -1.13 -11.56
N LYS A 346 5.45 -0.56 -10.38
CA LYS A 346 5.01 0.83 -10.22
C LYS A 346 6.02 1.81 -10.81
N SER A 347 7.31 1.59 -10.57
CA SER A 347 8.39 2.41 -11.11
C SER A 347 8.44 2.39 -12.63
N LEU A 348 8.29 1.22 -13.26
CA LEU A 348 8.32 1.10 -14.72
C LEU A 348 7.20 1.90 -15.40
N SER A 349 6.02 1.99 -14.78
CA SER A 349 4.87 2.72 -15.33
C SER A 349 4.64 4.10 -14.70
N LEU A 350 5.54 4.59 -13.85
CA LEU A 350 5.32 5.81 -13.05
C LEU A 350 5.13 7.04 -13.94
N HIS A 351 6.01 7.23 -14.93
CA HIS A 351 5.93 8.32 -15.89
C HIS A 351 4.58 8.36 -16.64
N GLN A 352 4.10 7.20 -17.12
CA GLN A 352 2.79 7.08 -17.77
C GLN A 352 1.64 7.38 -16.80
N ALA A 353 1.72 6.86 -15.57
CA ALA A 353 0.69 7.09 -14.56
C ALA A 353 0.55 8.59 -14.22
N LEU A 354 1.69 9.28 -14.02
CA LEU A 354 1.72 10.71 -13.75
C LEU A 354 1.20 11.53 -14.93
N SER A 355 1.69 11.27 -16.16
CA SER A 355 1.26 12.03 -17.34
C SER A 355 -0.23 11.83 -17.66
N THR A 356 -0.72 10.60 -17.56
CA THR A 356 -2.14 10.30 -17.77
C THR A 356 -3.00 10.96 -16.70
N ARG A 357 -2.57 10.94 -15.43
CA ARG A 357 -3.29 11.60 -14.34
C ARG A 357 -3.31 13.12 -14.54
N TYR A 358 -2.22 13.72 -15.00
CA TYR A 358 -2.13 15.16 -15.29
C TYR A 358 -3.12 15.57 -16.38
N VAL A 359 -3.12 14.87 -17.53
CA VAL A 359 -4.06 15.17 -18.64
C VAL A 359 -5.51 15.03 -18.19
N LYS A 360 -5.85 13.95 -17.48
CA LYS A 360 -7.20 13.74 -16.93
C LYS A 360 -7.60 14.82 -15.93
N THR A 361 -6.66 15.25 -15.08
CA THR A 361 -6.90 16.30 -14.08
C THR A 361 -7.13 17.65 -14.77
N CYS A 362 -6.34 17.99 -15.79
CA CYS A 362 -6.55 19.21 -16.58
C CYS A 362 -7.91 19.24 -17.27
N GLN A 363 -8.32 18.15 -17.93
CA GLN A 363 -9.63 18.07 -18.57
C GLN A 363 -10.75 18.20 -17.53
N ARG A 364 -10.68 17.39 -16.47
CA ARG A 364 -11.70 17.39 -15.43
C ARG A 364 -11.79 18.73 -14.70
N LEU A 365 -10.67 19.41 -14.50
CA LEU A 365 -10.64 20.76 -13.95
C LEU A 365 -11.39 21.75 -14.84
N GLN A 366 -11.19 21.69 -16.16
CA GLN A 366 -11.93 22.53 -17.12
C GLN A 366 -13.43 22.27 -17.03
N ASP A 367 -13.83 20.99 -17.08
CA ASP A 367 -15.24 20.57 -17.04
C ASP A 367 -15.91 21.01 -15.72
N GLU A 368 -15.28 20.76 -14.58
CA GLU A 368 -15.85 21.08 -13.26
C GLU A 368 -15.84 22.59 -12.95
N THR A 369 -14.92 23.35 -13.55
CA THR A 369 -14.91 24.82 -13.46
C THR A 369 -16.03 25.43 -14.30
N ALA A 370 -16.27 24.90 -15.51
CA ALA A 370 -17.42 25.30 -16.32
C ALA A 370 -18.74 25.00 -15.60
N ARG A 371 -18.86 23.78 -15.05
CA ARG A 371 -20.02 23.37 -14.24
C ARG A 371 -20.24 24.25 -13.01
N LEU A 372 -19.16 24.68 -12.34
CA LEU A 372 -19.26 25.61 -11.22
C LEU A 372 -19.79 26.98 -11.66
N ALA A 373 -19.37 27.47 -12.83
CA ALA A 373 -19.88 28.74 -13.38
C ALA A 373 -21.37 28.65 -13.76
N GLU A 374 -21.79 27.52 -14.36
CA GLU A 374 -23.21 27.22 -14.62
C GLU A 374 -24.01 27.19 -13.32
N LEU A 375 -23.55 26.45 -12.31
CA LEU A 375 -24.22 26.35 -11.01
C LEU A 375 -24.32 27.70 -10.30
N LYS A 376 -23.29 28.54 -10.35
CA LYS A 376 -23.34 29.92 -9.82
C LYS A 376 -24.41 30.76 -10.52
N THR A 377 -24.56 30.58 -11.84
CA THR A 377 -25.56 31.28 -12.65
C THR A 377 -26.98 30.81 -12.32
N GLU A 378 -27.19 29.50 -12.22
CA GLU A 378 -28.47 28.88 -11.85
C GLU A 378 -28.93 29.30 -10.45
N LEU A 379 -28.00 29.39 -9.50
CA LEU A 379 -28.28 29.77 -8.12
C LEU A 379 -28.26 31.30 -7.90
N HIS A 380 -28.07 32.09 -8.96
CA HIS A 380 -27.93 33.55 -8.91
C HIS A 380 -26.95 34.03 -7.81
N CYS A 381 -25.84 33.31 -7.66
CA CYS A 381 -24.87 33.55 -6.59
C CYS A 381 -23.75 34.48 -7.05
N THR A 382 -23.51 35.56 -6.30
CA THR A 382 -22.29 36.36 -6.43
C THR A 382 -21.12 35.69 -5.71
N ASP A 383 -19.89 36.10 -6.00
CA ASP A 383 -18.70 35.53 -5.35
C ASP A 383 -18.66 35.80 -3.83
N GLU A 384 -19.23 36.91 -3.38
CA GLU A 384 -19.41 37.21 -1.96
C GLU A 384 -20.41 36.25 -1.31
N LEU A 385 -21.52 35.96 -2.00
CA LEU A 385 -22.52 35.02 -1.50
C LEU A 385 -21.99 33.60 -1.44
N VAL A 386 -21.18 33.19 -2.44
CA VAL A 386 -20.47 31.91 -2.41
C VAL A 386 -19.56 31.83 -1.18
N SER A 387 -18.77 32.87 -0.92
CA SER A 387 -17.85 32.91 0.23
C SER A 387 -18.59 32.82 1.57
N GLN A 388 -19.74 33.49 1.69
CA GLN A 388 -20.60 33.37 2.85
C GLN A 388 -21.13 31.94 3.00
N TRP A 389 -21.66 31.33 1.93
CA TRP A 389 -22.22 29.98 1.99
C TRP A 389 -21.18 28.91 2.31
N LEU A 390 -19.93 29.08 1.84
CA LEU A 390 -18.82 28.22 2.24
C LEU A 390 -18.54 28.33 3.74
N SER A 391 -18.59 29.54 4.30
CA SER A 391 -18.40 29.78 5.74
C SER A 391 -19.54 29.17 6.55
N ASP A 392 -20.79 29.36 6.11
CA ASP A 392 -21.98 28.78 6.74
C ASP A 392 -21.90 27.24 6.81
N VAL A 393 -21.43 26.59 5.72
CA VAL A 393 -21.26 25.12 5.69
C VAL A 393 -20.12 24.67 6.61
N LYS A 394 -19.03 25.46 6.70
CA LYS A 394 -17.91 25.17 7.61
C LYS A 394 -18.31 25.31 9.08
N GLU A 395 -19.05 26.35 9.45
CA GLU A 395 -19.58 26.56 10.80
C GLU A 395 -20.58 25.48 11.17
N TRP A 396 -21.53 25.18 10.28
CA TRP A 396 -22.48 24.07 10.44
C TRP A 396 -21.77 22.73 10.72
N ALA A 397 -20.69 22.43 9.97
CA ALA A 397 -19.91 21.21 10.17
C ALA A 397 -19.05 21.22 11.46
N ALA A 398 -18.83 22.38 12.07
CA ALA A 398 -18.10 22.49 13.33
C ALA A 398 -19.02 22.27 14.55
N ASP A 399 -20.27 22.75 14.48
CA ASP A 399 -21.26 22.63 15.56
C ASP A 399 -21.74 21.18 15.78
N GLU A 400 -21.58 20.28 14.81
CA GLU A 400 -21.87 18.84 14.96
C GLU A 400 -20.80 18.04 15.74
N THR A 401 -19.67 18.66 16.14
CA THR A 401 -18.69 17.97 17.00
C THR A 401 -19.10 18.05 18.47
N PRO A 402 -19.39 16.93 19.18
CA PRO A 402 -19.85 17.00 20.55
C PRO A 402 -18.69 17.38 21.47
N ASP A 403 -18.83 18.53 22.14
CA ASP A 403 -18.13 18.79 23.39
C ASP A 403 -18.42 17.66 24.38
N THR A 404 -17.35 17.20 25.01
CA THR A 404 -17.34 16.08 25.96
C THR A 404 -17.92 16.53 27.30
N SER A 405 -19.20 16.87 27.36
CA SER A 405 -19.89 17.13 28.62
C SER A 405 -21.40 17.16 28.37
N HIS A 406 -22.08 16.04 28.60
CA HIS A 406 -23.42 15.93 29.20
C HIS A 406 -23.88 14.46 29.12
N ALA A 407 -23.11 13.58 29.75
CA ALA A 407 -23.57 12.24 30.07
C ALA A 407 -24.46 12.31 31.31
N THR A 408 -25.66 12.88 31.21
CA THR A 408 -26.74 12.58 32.16
C THR A 408 -28.10 12.92 31.55
N GLN A 409 -29.00 11.93 31.67
CA GLN A 409 -30.45 11.96 31.42
C GLN A 409 -30.92 11.52 30.03
N GLY A 410 -31.52 10.33 30.02
CA GLY A 410 -32.75 10.06 29.28
C GLY A 410 -32.57 9.54 27.85
N THR A 411 -33.11 8.36 27.60
CA THR A 411 -33.45 7.83 26.26
C THR A 411 -34.37 8.80 25.52
N THR A 412 -33.83 9.77 24.77
CA THR A 412 -34.63 10.69 23.95
C THR A 412 -33.89 11.12 22.68
N HIS A 413 -34.56 10.96 21.54
CA HIS A 413 -34.35 11.59 20.22
C HIS A 413 -33.03 11.45 19.44
N ARG A 414 -31.85 11.24 20.06
CA ARG A 414 -30.55 11.29 19.35
C ARG A 414 -30.09 9.96 18.70
N GLY A 415 -30.60 8.82 19.16
CA GLY A 415 -30.15 7.49 18.69
C GLY A 415 -30.76 6.99 17.38
N LEU A 416 -31.96 7.45 17.00
CA LEU A 416 -32.62 7.04 15.76
C LEU A 416 -31.94 7.64 14.51
N PRO A 417 -31.67 8.96 14.46
CA PRO A 417 -30.89 9.60 13.39
C PRO A 417 -29.59 8.87 13.07
N GLN A 418 -28.80 8.57 14.10
CA GLN A 418 -27.51 7.88 14.01
C GLN A 418 -27.65 6.45 13.47
N SER A 419 -28.69 5.74 13.89
CA SER A 419 -29.00 4.39 13.41
C SER A 419 -29.35 4.39 11.91
N ILE A 420 -30.16 5.36 11.47
CA ILE A 420 -30.58 5.52 10.08
C ILE A 420 -29.39 5.83 9.17
N GLU A 421 -28.55 6.79 9.53
CA GLU A 421 -27.31 7.13 8.81
C GLU A 421 -26.37 5.93 8.68
N GLY A 422 -26.11 5.24 9.79
CA GLY A 422 -25.22 4.08 9.82
C GLY A 422 -25.73 2.94 8.94
N LEU A 423 -27.02 2.63 9.02
CA LEU A 423 -27.65 1.60 8.17
C LEU A 423 -27.65 1.99 6.69
N TYR A 424 -27.92 3.26 6.37
CA TYR A 424 -27.88 3.78 4.99
C TYR A 424 -26.50 3.61 4.36
N LEU A 425 -25.44 4.02 5.05
CA LEU A 425 -24.06 3.85 4.60
C LEU A 425 -23.71 2.37 4.42
N SER A 426 -24.13 1.52 5.37
CA SER A 426 -23.90 0.07 5.32
C SER A 426 -24.56 -0.59 4.11
N VAL A 427 -25.79 -0.20 3.78
CA VAL A 427 -26.51 -0.69 2.60
C VAL A 427 -25.81 -0.23 1.31
N ARG A 428 -25.43 1.05 1.23
CA ARG A 428 -24.72 1.61 0.06
C ARG A 428 -23.38 0.93 -0.17
N GLN A 429 -22.58 0.74 0.88
CA GLN A 429 -21.26 0.10 0.82
C GLN A 429 -21.36 -1.38 0.41
N ARG A 430 -22.29 -2.14 0.99
CA ARG A 430 -22.48 -3.56 0.64
C ARG A 430 -23.03 -3.75 -0.77
N LYS A 431 -23.88 -2.83 -1.24
CA LYS A 431 -24.36 -2.84 -2.63
C LYS A 431 -23.21 -2.58 -3.62
N GLN A 432 -22.35 -1.61 -3.35
CA GLN A 432 -21.13 -1.39 -4.16
C GLN A 432 -20.18 -2.61 -4.13
N THR A 433 -20.04 -3.24 -2.96
CA THR A 433 -19.19 -4.44 -2.80
C THR A 433 -19.75 -5.64 -3.57
N LEU A 434 -21.08 -5.79 -3.64
CA LEU A 434 -21.75 -6.91 -4.31
C LEU A 434 -21.41 -7.03 -5.80
N TYR A 435 -21.05 -5.93 -6.46
CA TYR A 435 -20.72 -5.89 -7.88
C TYR A 435 -19.21 -5.90 -8.18
N ARG A 436 -18.33 -6.09 -7.18
CA ARG A 436 -16.89 -6.29 -7.42
C ARG A 436 -16.63 -7.69 -8.03
N GLN A 437 -15.85 -7.74 -9.10
CA GLN A 437 -15.81 -8.85 -10.06
C GLN A 437 -15.25 -10.19 -9.54
N ASN A 438 -14.64 -10.25 -8.34
CA ASN A 438 -13.85 -11.42 -7.91
C ASN A 438 -14.36 -12.22 -6.68
N ASP A 439 -15.56 -11.95 -6.18
CA ASP A 439 -16.08 -12.69 -5.01
C ASP A 439 -16.73 -14.05 -5.34
N SER A 440 -16.52 -15.04 -4.48
CA SER A 440 -17.16 -16.36 -4.59
C SER A 440 -18.69 -16.29 -4.53
N SER A 441 -19.39 -17.24 -5.16
CA SER A 441 -20.86 -17.31 -5.15
C SER A 441 -21.44 -17.39 -3.74
N LYS A 442 -20.79 -18.11 -2.82
CA LYS A 442 -21.17 -18.21 -1.40
C LYS A 442 -21.05 -16.87 -0.67
N PHE A 443 -19.98 -16.13 -0.92
CA PHE A 443 -19.79 -14.79 -0.33
C PHE A 443 -20.83 -13.80 -0.87
N ARG A 444 -21.06 -13.80 -2.18
CA ARG A 444 -22.11 -12.96 -2.80
C ARG A 444 -23.51 -13.27 -2.24
N HIS A 445 -23.82 -14.54 -2.00
CA HIS A 445 -25.10 -14.92 -1.38
C HIS A 445 -25.22 -14.43 0.07
N HIS A 446 -24.18 -14.57 0.88
CA HIS A 446 -24.16 -14.01 2.24
C HIS A 446 -24.31 -12.47 2.23
N LEU A 447 -23.60 -11.80 1.31
CA LEU A 447 -23.67 -10.35 1.16
C LEU A 447 -25.06 -9.87 0.72
N ARG A 448 -25.73 -10.59 -0.20
CA ARG A 448 -27.12 -10.31 -0.60
C ARG A 448 -28.09 -10.45 0.57
N ARG A 449 -27.95 -11.50 1.38
CA ARG A 449 -28.80 -11.70 2.58
C ARG A 449 -28.62 -10.55 3.57
N LYS A 450 -27.37 -10.22 3.91
CA LYS A 450 -27.09 -9.13 4.83
C LYS A 450 -27.50 -7.76 4.29
N LEU A 451 -27.36 -7.53 2.98
CA LEU A 451 -27.87 -6.34 2.32
C LEU A 451 -29.39 -6.21 2.46
N ALA A 452 -30.13 -7.31 2.29
CA ALA A 452 -31.58 -7.33 2.47
C ALA A 452 -31.99 -7.11 3.93
N GLU A 453 -31.27 -7.69 4.88
CA GLU A 453 -31.46 -7.49 6.32
C GLU A 453 -31.25 -6.02 6.71
N ASP A 454 -30.11 -5.44 6.36
CA ASP A 454 -29.79 -4.04 6.69
C ASP A 454 -30.71 -3.06 5.96
N LYS A 455 -31.12 -3.34 4.71
CA LYS A 455 -32.12 -2.52 4.00
C LYS A 455 -33.47 -2.58 4.72
N LYS A 456 -33.90 -3.75 5.18
CA LYS A 456 -35.14 -3.90 5.95
C LYS A 456 -35.06 -3.12 7.27
N LEU A 457 -33.95 -3.21 7.98
CA LEU A 457 -33.72 -2.47 9.23
C LEU A 457 -33.71 -0.95 8.99
N LEU A 458 -33.05 -0.48 7.93
CA LEU A 458 -33.04 0.93 7.55
C LEU A 458 -34.47 1.47 7.36
N LEU A 459 -35.28 0.76 6.57
CA LEU A 459 -36.66 1.16 6.32
C LEU A 459 -37.51 1.15 7.60
N GLN A 460 -37.29 0.20 8.50
CA GLN A 460 -37.97 0.14 9.79
C GLN A 460 -37.60 1.32 10.69
N GLU A 461 -36.32 1.70 10.75
CA GLU A 461 -35.87 2.85 11.54
C GLU A 461 -36.38 4.16 10.94
N ILE A 462 -36.41 4.30 9.61
CA ILE A 462 -37.04 5.44 8.93
C ILE A 462 -38.53 5.55 9.26
N GLN A 463 -39.26 4.42 9.25
CA GLN A 463 -40.68 4.41 9.63
C GLN A 463 -40.89 4.82 11.09
N LYS A 464 -40.04 4.35 12.01
CA LYS A 464 -40.06 4.76 13.41
C LYS A 464 -39.78 6.26 13.54
N TYR A 465 -38.82 6.80 12.79
CA TYR A 465 -38.51 8.23 12.77
C TYR A 465 -39.72 9.05 12.30
N ASN A 466 -40.27 8.72 11.13
CA ASN A 466 -41.42 9.42 10.56
C ASN A 466 -42.68 9.33 11.45
N GLY A 467 -42.81 8.27 12.25
CA GLY A 467 -43.90 8.14 13.23
C GLY A 467 -43.73 8.96 14.51
N LEU A 468 -42.50 9.42 14.81
CA LEU A 468 -42.17 10.24 15.98
C LEU A 468 -42.17 11.75 15.66
N VAL A 469 -42.03 12.10 14.39
CA VAL A 469 -41.98 13.48 13.91
C VAL A 469 -43.40 14.02 13.71
N LEU A 470 -43.71 15.15 14.34
CA LEU A 470 -45.02 15.81 14.27
C LEU A 470 -45.19 16.68 13.00
N ASP A 471 -44.08 17.16 12.42
CA ASP A 471 -44.07 17.99 11.22
C ASP A 471 -43.80 17.14 9.97
N THR A 472 -44.82 17.01 9.11
CA THR A 472 -44.74 16.26 7.86
C THR A 472 -43.68 16.79 6.90
N ALA A 473 -43.26 18.06 7.01
CA ALA A 473 -42.18 18.64 6.22
C ALA A 473 -40.79 18.07 6.56
N THR A 474 -40.65 17.44 7.73
CA THR A 474 -39.39 16.80 8.18
C THR A 474 -39.43 15.27 8.11
N ASN A 475 -40.44 14.71 7.44
CA ASN A 475 -40.49 13.27 7.13
C ASN A 475 -39.43 12.90 6.09
N ILE A 476 -38.83 11.73 6.29
CA ILE A 476 -37.92 11.13 5.32
C ILE A 476 -38.75 10.49 4.20
N ASP A 477 -38.53 10.92 2.96
CA ASP A 477 -39.06 10.25 1.77
C ASP A 477 -38.33 8.93 1.52
N VAL A 478 -39.01 7.81 1.79
CA VAL A 478 -38.49 6.47 1.57
C VAL A 478 -38.15 6.21 0.10
N ALA A 479 -38.94 6.73 -0.84
CA ALA A 479 -38.72 6.52 -2.27
C ALA A 479 -37.44 7.22 -2.74
N ALA A 480 -37.20 8.46 -2.28
CA ALA A 480 -35.96 9.18 -2.53
C ALA A 480 -34.75 8.46 -1.93
N VAL A 481 -34.85 7.94 -0.70
CA VAL A 481 -33.77 7.17 -0.06
C VAL A 481 -33.48 5.90 -0.86
N GLU A 482 -34.51 5.14 -1.26
CA GLU A 482 -34.34 3.94 -2.07
C GLU A 482 -33.73 4.23 -3.46
N HIS A 483 -34.14 5.34 -4.08
CA HIS A 483 -33.55 5.81 -5.33
C HIS A 483 -32.08 6.20 -5.16
N SER A 484 -31.72 6.91 -4.09
CA SER A 484 -30.31 7.26 -3.82
C SER A 484 -29.39 6.04 -3.66
N LEU A 485 -29.96 4.91 -3.22
CA LEU A 485 -29.23 3.64 -3.10
C LEU A 485 -28.96 2.97 -4.45
N THR A 486 -29.51 3.41 -5.59
CA THR A 486 -29.24 2.83 -6.92
C THR A 486 -27.83 3.10 -7.43
N GLY A 487 -27.14 4.12 -6.88
CA GLY A 487 -25.74 4.41 -7.17
C GLY A 487 -25.51 5.43 -8.29
N GLU A 488 -26.58 5.99 -8.88
CA GLU A 488 -26.50 7.01 -9.94
C GLU A 488 -26.26 8.42 -9.38
N SER A 489 -26.60 8.67 -8.11
CA SER A 489 -26.36 9.97 -7.46
C SER A 489 -24.99 10.03 -6.76
N SER A 490 -24.19 11.03 -7.13
CA SER A 490 -22.94 11.40 -6.45
C SER A 490 -23.18 12.21 -5.16
N VAL A 491 -24.40 12.69 -4.94
CA VAL A 491 -24.79 13.52 -3.80
C VAL A 491 -25.21 12.61 -2.64
N SER A 492 -24.71 12.88 -1.43
CA SER A 492 -25.14 12.18 -0.21
C SER A 492 -26.60 12.53 0.11
N GLN A 493 -27.38 11.55 0.56
CA GLN A 493 -28.70 11.83 1.13
C GLN A 493 -28.52 12.79 2.30
N ILE A 494 -29.28 13.89 2.28
CA ILE A 494 -29.34 14.83 3.39
C ILE A 494 -30.53 14.42 4.25
N TRP A 495 -30.32 14.35 5.55
CA TRP A 495 -31.34 13.95 6.50
C TRP A 495 -32.09 15.17 7.06
N PRO A 496 -33.37 15.04 7.42
CA PRO A 496 -34.17 16.17 7.92
C PRO A 496 -33.58 16.87 9.16
N TRP A 497 -32.85 16.14 10.01
CA TRP A 497 -32.16 16.68 11.19
C TRP A 497 -30.82 17.38 10.87
N GLU A 498 -30.30 17.24 9.66
CA GLU A 498 -29.11 17.99 9.21
C GLU A 498 -29.48 19.43 8.78
N VAL A 499 -30.78 19.78 8.75
CA VAL A 499 -31.31 21.04 8.17
C VAL A 499 -31.58 22.14 9.21
N HIS A 500 -31.08 22.01 10.44
CA HIS A 500 -31.38 22.99 11.50
C HIS A 500 -30.97 24.42 11.14
N GLY A 501 -31.97 25.33 11.06
CA GLY A 501 -31.78 26.79 11.09
C GLY A 501 -31.52 27.51 9.77
N SER A 502 -31.27 26.82 8.66
CA SER A 502 -31.05 27.45 7.35
C SER A 502 -31.78 26.68 6.25
N ALA A 503 -32.86 27.28 5.73
CA ALA A 503 -33.73 26.70 4.69
C ALA A 503 -33.02 26.29 3.38
N ASN A 504 -31.71 26.55 3.24
CA ASN A 504 -30.93 26.29 2.03
C ASN A 504 -29.61 25.50 2.27
N ILE A 505 -29.39 24.83 3.41
CA ILE A 505 -28.10 24.16 3.68
C ILE A 505 -27.71 23.12 2.60
N SER A 506 -28.71 22.44 2.01
CA SER A 506 -28.50 21.50 0.89
C SER A 506 -27.89 22.17 -0.34
N ILE A 507 -28.46 23.33 -0.72
CA ILE A 507 -27.98 24.13 -1.86
C ILE A 507 -26.59 24.69 -1.56
N LYS A 508 -26.37 25.18 -0.33
CA LYS A 508 -25.05 25.65 0.14
C LYS A 508 -24.01 24.52 0.08
N LYS A 509 -24.36 23.31 0.52
CA LYS A 509 -23.50 22.12 0.48
C LYS A 509 -23.20 21.67 -0.94
N GLN A 510 -24.17 21.68 -1.84
CA GLN A 510 -23.95 21.37 -3.25
C GLN A 510 -22.96 22.34 -3.90
N LEU A 511 -23.13 23.65 -3.68
CA LEU A 511 -22.20 24.67 -4.16
C LEU A 511 -20.82 24.50 -3.51
N HIS A 512 -20.78 24.26 -2.19
CA HIS A 512 -19.55 23.99 -1.44
C HIS A 512 -18.79 22.80 -2.01
N ASP A 513 -19.44 21.67 -2.21
CA ASP A 513 -18.81 20.46 -2.74
C ASP A 513 -18.23 20.67 -4.14
N GLN A 514 -18.94 21.43 -5.00
CA GLN A 514 -18.46 21.79 -6.33
C GLN A 514 -17.24 22.72 -6.28
N VAL A 515 -17.27 23.75 -5.41
CA VAL A 515 -16.11 24.64 -5.17
C VAL A 515 -14.91 23.84 -4.67
N MET A 516 -15.12 23.00 -3.65
CA MET A 516 -14.05 22.18 -3.07
C MET A 516 -13.51 21.15 -4.07
N LEU A 517 -14.33 20.65 -4.99
CA LEU A 517 -13.87 19.78 -6.08
C LEU A 517 -12.95 20.54 -7.04
N ALA A 518 -13.37 21.73 -7.50
CA ALA A 518 -12.56 22.56 -8.39
C ALA A 518 -11.22 22.97 -7.76
N MET A 519 -11.25 23.38 -6.48
CA MET A 519 -10.04 23.70 -5.71
C MET A 519 -9.09 22.49 -5.62
N ARG A 520 -9.60 21.30 -5.27
CA ARG A 520 -8.78 20.08 -5.18
C ARG A 520 -8.18 19.67 -6.52
N LEU A 521 -8.89 19.87 -7.62
CA LEU A 521 -8.37 19.60 -8.97
C LEU A 521 -7.27 20.61 -9.35
N GLN A 522 -7.40 21.87 -8.95
CA GLN A 522 -6.38 22.90 -9.16
C GLN A 522 -5.12 22.62 -8.34
N GLU A 523 -5.27 22.20 -7.08
CA GLU A 523 -4.17 21.73 -6.24
C GLU A 523 -3.48 20.51 -6.86
N GLU A 524 -4.26 19.50 -7.26
CA GLU A 524 -3.75 18.26 -7.85
C GLU A 524 -2.92 18.53 -9.10
N LYS A 525 -3.36 19.45 -9.96
CA LYS A 525 -2.59 19.87 -11.14
C LYS A 525 -1.19 20.34 -10.75
N SER A 526 -1.09 21.18 -9.72
CA SER A 526 0.18 21.73 -9.23
C SER A 526 1.05 20.65 -8.62
N ILE A 527 0.45 19.76 -7.81
CA ILE A 527 1.13 18.62 -7.21
C ILE A 527 1.71 17.68 -8.28
N LEU A 528 0.95 17.36 -9.33
CA LEU A 528 1.42 16.46 -10.39
C LEU A 528 2.61 17.04 -11.16
N VAL A 529 2.65 18.35 -11.38
CA VAL A 529 3.80 19.01 -12.00
C VAL A 529 5.04 18.86 -11.11
N LEU A 530 4.91 19.05 -9.80
CA LEU A 530 5.99 18.85 -8.84
C LEU A 530 6.46 17.39 -8.86
N GLU A 531 5.55 16.42 -8.75
CA GLU A 531 5.85 14.98 -8.75
C GLU A 531 6.55 14.53 -10.05
N MET A 532 6.12 15.07 -11.20
CA MET A 532 6.77 14.85 -12.49
C MET A 532 8.17 15.45 -12.52
N ALA A 533 8.37 16.66 -12.01
CA ALA A 533 9.68 17.31 -11.93
C ALA A 533 10.64 16.55 -11.01
N GLN A 534 10.16 16.10 -9.85
CA GLN A 534 10.90 15.23 -8.93
C GLN A 534 11.30 13.92 -9.60
N HIS A 535 10.37 13.26 -10.31
CA HIS A 535 10.68 12.04 -11.04
C HIS A 535 11.76 12.24 -12.11
N CYS A 536 11.67 13.32 -12.89
CA CYS A 536 12.69 13.68 -13.88
C CYS A 536 14.06 13.94 -13.21
N THR A 537 14.08 14.69 -12.11
CA THR A 537 15.29 15.01 -11.35
C THR A 537 15.93 13.75 -10.77
N TRP A 538 15.12 12.82 -10.26
CA TRP A 538 15.57 11.51 -9.79
C TRP A 538 16.25 10.72 -10.91
N LEU A 539 15.62 10.63 -12.08
CA LEU A 539 16.17 9.90 -13.23
C LEU A 539 17.47 10.53 -13.74
N GLN A 540 17.55 11.87 -13.77
CA GLN A 540 18.76 12.60 -14.13
C GLN A 540 19.89 12.33 -13.14
N SER A 541 19.60 12.41 -11.84
CA SER A 541 20.56 12.14 -10.77
C SER A 541 21.08 10.71 -10.84
N LEU A 542 20.19 9.74 -11.02
CA LEU A 542 20.55 8.34 -11.20
C LEU A 542 21.45 8.14 -12.43
N ALA A 543 21.13 8.81 -13.56
CA ALA A 543 21.96 8.74 -14.75
C ALA A 543 23.36 9.33 -14.53
N VAL A 544 23.51 10.40 -13.75
CA VAL A 544 24.80 10.98 -13.37
C VAL A 544 25.59 10.01 -12.49
N VAL A 545 24.96 9.45 -11.46
CA VAL A 545 25.61 8.48 -10.56
C VAL A 545 26.09 7.25 -11.34
N LEU A 546 25.25 6.71 -12.22
CA LEU A 546 25.61 5.58 -13.07
C LEU A 546 26.78 5.92 -14.01
N LYS A 547 26.78 7.11 -14.63
CA LYS A 547 27.91 7.57 -15.47
C LYS A 547 29.21 7.66 -14.66
N ASN A 548 29.15 8.18 -13.44
CA ASN A 548 30.32 8.30 -12.56
C ASN A 548 30.86 6.93 -12.16
N LYS A 549 29.98 6.00 -11.74
CA LYS A 549 30.37 4.61 -11.46
C LYS A 549 30.99 3.93 -12.67
N MET A 550 30.42 4.11 -13.86
CA MET A 550 30.99 3.60 -15.10
C MET A 550 32.37 4.21 -15.41
N ALA A 551 32.59 5.49 -15.10
CA ALA A 551 33.88 6.16 -15.28
C ALA A 551 34.94 5.69 -14.27
N GLU A 552 34.54 5.42 -13.03
CA GLU A 552 35.39 4.82 -11.99
C GLU A 552 35.79 3.40 -12.34
N GLU A 553 34.85 2.57 -12.82
CA GLU A 553 35.15 1.23 -13.35
C GLU A 553 35.96 1.28 -14.66
N GLY A 554 35.81 2.35 -15.45
CA GLY A 554 36.63 2.65 -16.63
C GLY A 554 38.11 2.87 -16.31
N LYS A 555 38.46 3.31 -15.09
CA LYS A 555 39.86 3.37 -14.61
C LYS A 555 40.40 2.00 -14.21
N LEU A 556 39.54 1.02 -13.96
CA LEU A 556 39.89 -0.34 -13.55
C LEU A 556 39.99 -1.33 -14.71
N ASN A 557 39.72 -0.93 -15.95
CA ASN A 557 39.79 -1.86 -17.07
C ASN A 557 40.29 -1.24 -18.39
N LYS A 558 41.61 -1.40 -18.60
CA LYS A 558 42.21 -1.82 -19.88
C LYS A 558 41.62 -3.15 -20.44
N ILE A 559 40.47 -3.59 -19.95
CA ILE A 559 39.74 -4.82 -20.35
C ILE A 559 38.27 -4.51 -20.73
N ALA A 560 37.79 -3.26 -20.69
CA ALA A 560 36.38 -2.90 -20.90
C ALA A 560 36.09 -2.32 -22.30
N ILE A 561 36.59 -2.95 -23.37
CA ILE A 561 36.23 -2.57 -24.74
C ILE A 561 34.80 -3.04 -25.12
N HIS A 562 34.14 -3.85 -24.30
CA HIS A 562 32.83 -4.43 -24.66
C HIS A 562 31.59 -3.61 -24.27
N LEU A 563 31.67 -2.68 -23.31
CA LEU A 563 30.53 -1.84 -22.88
C LEU A 563 30.29 -0.61 -23.78
N LYS A 564 31.18 -0.35 -24.74
CA LYS A 564 31.04 0.77 -25.68
C LYS A 564 29.94 0.55 -26.73
N TYR A 565 29.48 -0.69 -26.91
CA TYR A 565 28.44 -1.04 -27.89
C TYR A 565 26.99 -0.83 -27.41
N GLU A 566 26.73 -0.81 -26.09
CA GLU A 566 25.36 -0.65 -25.57
C GLU A 566 24.89 0.81 -25.45
N PHE A 567 25.81 1.77 -25.36
CA PHE A 567 25.44 3.19 -25.26
C PHE A 567 24.89 3.75 -26.58
N GLN A 568 25.17 3.08 -27.71
CA GLN A 568 24.68 3.44 -29.04
C GLN A 568 23.23 2.97 -29.29
N MET A 569 22.76 1.94 -28.57
CA MET A 569 21.39 1.40 -28.71
C MET A 569 20.33 2.19 -27.92
N LYS A 570 20.69 2.83 -26.80
CA LYS A 570 19.75 3.67 -26.01
C LYS A 570 19.57 5.09 -26.56
N LYS A 571 20.50 5.57 -27.41
CA LYS A 571 20.37 6.87 -28.10
C LYS A 571 19.36 6.85 -29.27
N ASN A 572 19.05 5.68 -29.82
CA ASN A 572 18.16 5.52 -30.98
C ASN A 572 16.66 5.31 -30.62
N LYS A 573 16.23 5.65 -29.40
CA LYS A 573 14.79 5.64 -29.00
C LYS A 573 14.21 7.03 -28.73
N ILE A 574 14.85 8.07 -29.25
CA ILE A 574 14.27 9.41 -29.39
C ILE A 574 14.41 9.80 -30.86
N ASN A 575 13.56 9.22 -31.70
CA ASN A 575 13.04 9.81 -32.92
C ASN A 575 11.99 8.88 -33.53
N ILE A 576 10.98 9.50 -34.15
CA ILE A 576 9.89 8.94 -34.96
C ILE A 576 8.53 8.85 -34.22
N ILE A 577 7.84 9.98 -34.26
CA ILE A 577 6.39 10.10 -34.42
C ILE A 577 6.07 10.00 -35.93
N SER A 578 4.92 9.41 -36.27
CA SER A 578 4.22 9.33 -37.59
C SER A 578 4.74 8.26 -38.57
N PHE A 579 3.95 7.52 -39.37
CA PHE A 579 2.55 7.61 -39.82
C PHE A 579 1.94 6.20 -39.98
N SER A 580 0.62 6.09 -39.77
CA SER A 580 -0.25 5.07 -40.35
C SER A 580 -0.95 5.65 -41.58
N HIS A 581 -0.82 5.00 -42.76
CA HIS A 581 -1.94 4.75 -43.68
C HIS A 581 -1.50 3.96 -44.93
N THR A 582 -2.32 2.94 -45.26
CA THR A 582 -2.61 2.33 -46.59
C THR A 582 -1.44 1.78 -47.41
N THR A 583 -1.48 0.55 -47.92
CA THR A 583 -2.42 0.11 -48.97
C THR A 583 -2.53 -1.43 -49.04
N ARG A 584 -3.69 -1.84 -49.53
CA ARG A 584 -4.26 -3.17 -49.81
C ARG A 584 -3.53 -3.93 -50.94
N MET A 585 -3.94 -5.19 -51.12
CA MET A 585 -3.73 -6.13 -52.26
C MET A 585 -2.51 -7.07 -52.10
N GLU A 586 -2.61 -8.40 -52.15
CA GLU A 586 -3.67 -9.38 -52.47
C GLU A 586 -3.77 -10.49 -51.41
#